data_AF-A0A9E4B465-F1
#
_entry.id   AF-A0A9E4B465-F1
#
_cell.length_a   1.000
_cell.length_b   1.000
_cell.length_c   1.000
_cell.angle_alpha   90.00
_cell.angle_beta   90.00
_cell.angle_gamma   90.00
#
_symmetry.space_group_name_H-M   'P 1'
#
loop_
_entity.id
_entity.type
_entity.pdbx_description
1 polymer ?
#
loop_
_entity_poly.entity_id
_entity_poly.type
_entity_poly.pdbx_seq_one_letter_code
_entity_poly.pdbx_strand_id
1 'polypeptide(L)'
;MELTLKLTTEQIIDFIQQIPPEEKVAVLTTLAEQAHAEHDQQIKYGEAKVRKICAARGLDWDAMTEDERIDFIDDLVHEDREWNQRFP
;
A
#
# COMPACT_ATOMS: atom_id res chain seq x y z
N MET A 1 -23.95 -12.66 -24.17
CA MET A 1 -23.54 -11.30 -24.58
C MET A 1 -23.17 -10.59 -23.29
N GLU A 2 -21.88 -10.53 -22.94
CA GLU A 2 -21.44 -9.84 -21.73
C GLU A 2 -21.36 -8.34 -22.02
N LEU A 3 -22.25 -7.57 -21.40
CA LEU A 3 -22.19 -6.12 -21.41
C LEU A 3 -21.24 -5.68 -20.31
N THR A 4 -20.00 -5.35 -20.68
CA THR A 4 -19.05 -4.75 -19.75
C THR A 4 -19.45 -3.30 -19.51
N LEU A 5 -20.16 -3.03 -18.41
CA LEU A 5 -20.50 -1.68 -17.99
C LEU A 5 -19.25 -1.01 -17.41
N LYS A 6 -18.76 0.06 -18.04
CA LYS A 6 -17.70 0.90 -17.47
C LYS A 6 -18.34 2.05 -16.71
N LEU A 7 -18.29 1.98 -15.38
CA LEU A 7 -18.72 3.07 -14.51
C LEU A 7 -17.51 3.93 -14.12
N THR A 8 -17.70 5.24 -14.08
CA THR A 8 -16.74 6.16 -13.47
C THR A 8 -16.87 6.12 -11.95
N THR A 9 -15.82 6.54 -11.23
CA THR A 9 -15.86 6.68 -9.77
C THR A 9 -16.98 7.62 -9.32
N GLU A 10 -17.21 8.71 -10.06
CA GLU A 10 -18.29 9.67 -9.79
C GLU A 10 -19.67 8.99 -9.87
N GLN A 11 -19.91 8.18 -10.91
CA GLN A 11 -21.16 7.42 -11.04
C GLN A 11 -21.36 6.42 -9.90
N ILE A 12 -20.29 5.78 -9.43
CA ILE A 12 -20.33 4.87 -8.29
C ILE A 12 -20.70 5.64 -7.02
N ILE A 13 -20.12 6.81 -6.79
CA ILE A 13 -20.43 7.68 -5.64
C ILE A 13 -21.91 8.10 -5.69
N ASP A 14 -22.40 8.52 -6.85
CA ASP A 14 -23.80 8.93 -7.03
C ASP A 14 -24.78 7.78 -6.72
N PHE A 15 -24.43 6.53 -7.06
CA PHE A 15 -25.24 5.37 -6.69
C PHE A 15 -25.19 5.07 -5.19
N ILE A 16 -24.01 5.15 -4.57
CA ILE A 16 -23.86 4.96 -3.11
C ILE A 16 -24.63 6.05 -2.34
N GLN A 17 -24.77 7.26 -2.89
CA GLN A 17 -25.56 8.31 -2.24
C GLN A 17 -27.06 8.01 -2.23
N GLN A 18 -27.57 7.17 -3.13
CA GLN A 18 -28.99 6.87 -3.28
C GLN A 18 -29.48 5.70 -2.41
N ILE A 19 -28.58 4.88 -1.86
CA ILE A 19 -28.94 3.75 -0.98
C ILE A 19 -29.30 4.21 0.45
N PRO A 20 -30.02 3.38 1.22
CA PRO A 20 -30.36 3.67 2.62
C PRO A 20 -29.14 3.86 3.52
N PRO A 21 -29.25 4.66 4.61
CA PRO A 21 -28.13 4.91 5.53
C PRO A 21 -27.46 3.66 6.09
N GLU A 22 -28.24 2.63 6.43
CA GLU A 22 -27.74 1.35 6.94
C GLU A 22 -26.87 0.61 5.92
N GLU A 23 -27.24 0.68 4.64
CA GLU A 23 -26.46 0.07 3.55
C GLU A 23 -25.20 0.88 3.25
N LYS A 24 -25.25 2.22 3.40
CA LYS A 24 -24.04 3.07 3.29
C LYS A 24 -22.98 2.69 4.32
N VAL A 25 -23.40 2.39 5.55
CA VAL A 25 -22.49 1.93 6.60
C VAL A 25 -21.85 0.60 6.21
N ALA A 26 -22.63 -0.36 5.68
CA ALA A 26 -22.09 -1.63 5.21
C ALA A 26 -21.07 -1.47 4.06
N VAL A 27 -21.37 -0.60 3.09
CA VAL A 27 -20.44 -0.25 1.99
C VAL A 27 -19.15 0.37 2.55
N LEU A 28 -19.28 1.35 3.45
CA LEU A 28 -18.12 2.00 4.07
C LEU A 28 -17.24 1.01 4.83
N THR A 29 -17.83 0.15 5.66
CA THR A 29 -17.09 -0.88 6.42
C THR A 29 -16.34 -1.82 5.49
N THR A 30 -17.00 -2.31 4.43
CA THR A 30 -16.37 -3.22 3.46
C THR A 30 -15.19 -2.56 2.73
N LEU A 31 -15.36 -1.30 2.29
CA LEU A 31 -14.29 -0.55 1.62
C LEU A 31 -13.11 -0.27 2.57
N ALA A 32 -13.39 0.02 3.84
CA ALA A 32 -12.35 0.22 4.85
C ALA A 32 -11.57 -1.09 5.09
N GLU A 33 -12.24 -2.22 5.24
CA GLU A 33 -11.60 -3.54 5.40
C GLU A 33 -10.73 -3.90 4.19
N GLN A 34 -11.20 -3.62 2.98
CA GLN A 34 -10.42 -3.83 1.75
C GLN A 34 -9.19 -2.93 1.68
N ALA A 35 -9.34 -1.64 2.00
CA ALA A 35 -8.22 -0.71 2.04
C ALA A 35 -7.16 -1.15 3.08
N HIS A 36 -7.59 -1.63 4.25
CA HIS A 36 -6.69 -2.19 5.26
C HIS A 36 -6.02 -3.48 4.79
N ALA A 37 -6.75 -4.39 4.13
CA ALA A 37 -6.18 -5.62 3.59
C ALA A 37 -5.14 -5.35 2.48
N GLU A 38 -5.41 -4.40 1.59
CA GLU A 38 -4.46 -3.95 0.58
C GLU A 38 -3.24 -3.28 1.20
N HIS A 39 -3.45 -2.45 2.23
CA HIS A 39 -2.36 -1.82 2.98
C HIS A 39 -1.48 -2.85 3.69
N ASP A 40 -2.05 -3.86 4.35
CA ASP A 40 -1.30 -4.95 4.97
C ASP A 40 -0.51 -5.77 3.95
N GLN A 41 -1.08 -6.01 2.76
CA GLN A 41 -0.38 -6.66 1.66
C GLN A 41 0.77 -5.81 1.13
N GLN A 42 0.56 -4.50 0.99
CA GLN A 42 1.58 -3.54 0.57
C GLN A 42 2.72 -3.44 1.59
N ILE A 43 2.40 -3.42 2.90
CA ILE A 43 3.40 -3.46 3.98
C ILE A 43 4.20 -4.75 3.89
N LYS A 44 3.55 -5.92 3.82
CA LYS A 44 4.24 -7.22 3.71
C LYS A 44 5.12 -7.32 2.47
N TYR A 45 4.65 -6.79 1.35
CA TYR A 45 5.42 -6.72 0.11
C TYR A 45 6.64 -5.80 0.24
N GLY A 46 6.45 -4.60 0.82
CA GLY A 46 7.52 -3.65 1.11
C GLY A 46 8.57 -4.25 2.04
N GLU A 47 8.14 -4.84 3.15
CA GLU A 47 9.01 -5.50 4.13
C GLU A 47 9.80 -6.66 3.50
N ALA A 48 9.17 -7.48 2.65
CA ALA A 48 9.85 -8.55 1.93
C ALA A 48 10.92 -8.02 0.96
N LYS A 49 10.70 -6.87 0.34
CA LYS A 49 11.69 -6.21 -0.52
C LYS A 49 12.85 -5.65 0.30
N VAL A 50 12.55 -5.00 1.43
CA VAL A 50 13.56 -4.46 2.34
C VAL A 50 14.43 -5.57 2.93
N ARG A 51 13.84 -6.69 3.38
CA ARG A 51 14.59 -7.89 3.83
C ARG A 51 15.59 -8.38 2.79
N LYS A 52 15.22 -8.42 1.51
CA LYS A 52 16.12 -8.85 0.42
C LYS A 52 17.30 -7.89 0.25
N ILE A 53 17.07 -6.59 0.33
CA ILE A 53 18.11 -5.57 0.21
C ILE A 53 19.03 -5.60 1.43
N CYS A 54 18.47 -5.74 2.62
CA CYS A 54 19.18 -5.92 3.89
C CYS A 54 20.12 -7.13 3.82
N ALA A 55 19.60 -8.29 3.40
CA ALA A 55 20.41 -9.50 3.23
C ALA A 55 21.49 -9.36 2.15
N ALA A 56 21.20 -8.66 1.04
CA ALA A 56 22.19 -8.37 0.00
C ALA A 56 23.34 -7.47 0.51
N ARG A 57 23.08 -6.65 1.53
CA ARG A 57 24.08 -5.82 2.22
C ARG A 57 24.76 -6.57 3.39
N GLY A 58 24.45 -7.86 3.58
CA GLY A 58 25.03 -8.68 4.65
C GLY A 58 24.45 -8.41 6.04
N LEU A 59 23.29 -7.73 6.11
CA LEU A 59 22.59 -7.40 7.34
C LEU A 59 21.40 -8.37 7.55
N ASP A 60 21.02 -8.57 8.82
CA ASP A 60 19.89 -9.40 9.21
C ASP A 60 18.75 -8.55 9.77
N TRP A 61 17.73 -8.33 8.95
CA TRP A 61 16.54 -7.54 9.28
C TRP A 61 15.82 -8.01 10.56
N ASP A 62 15.76 -9.32 10.79
CA ASP A 62 15.01 -9.88 11.92
C ASP A 62 15.82 -9.75 13.24
N ALA A 63 17.14 -9.56 13.15
CA ALA A 63 18.02 -9.27 14.29
C ALA A 63 18.16 -7.78 14.62
N MET A 64 17.78 -6.88 13.70
CA MET A 64 17.83 -5.42 13.90
C MET A 64 16.74 -4.95 14.89
N THR A 65 17.09 -3.95 15.69
CA THR A 65 16.15 -3.19 16.51
C THR A 65 15.28 -2.28 15.65
N GLU A 66 14.20 -1.75 16.22
CA GLU A 66 13.29 -0.86 15.48
C GLU A 66 14.00 0.41 14.99
N ASP A 67 14.85 1.02 15.83
CA ASP A 67 15.60 2.21 15.47
C ASP A 67 16.57 1.93 14.29
N GLU A 68 17.29 0.80 14.33
CA GLU A 68 18.17 0.39 13.23
C GLU A 68 17.40 0.12 11.92
N ARG A 69 16.17 -0.41 12.00
CA ARG A 69 15.31 -0.61 10.83
C ARG A 69 14.84 0.72 10.24
N ILE A 70 14.48 1.68 11.10
CA ILE A 70 14.08 3.03 10.68
C ILE A 70 15.24 3.71 9.96
N ASP A 71 16.43 3.71 10.55
CA ASP A 71 17.63 4.30 9.95
C ASP A 71 17.95 3.65 8.58
N PHE A 72 17.85 2.32 8.49
CA PHE A 72 18.08 1.60 7.24
C PHE A 72 17.05 1.94 6.14
N ILE A 73 15.78 2.07 6.50
CA ILE A 73 14.73 2.49 5.55
C ILE A 73 14.99 3.93 5.10
N ASP A 74 15.38 4.82 6.02
CA ASP A 74 15.66 6.21 5.70
C ASP A 74 16.82 6.33 4.70
N ASP A 75 17.93 5.63 4.96
CA ASP A 75 19.06 5.54 4.04
C ASP A 75 18.63 5.02 2.65
N LEU A 76 17.85 3.93 2.62
CA LEU A 76 17.37 3.33 1.38
C LEU A 76 16.49 4.30 0.55
N VAL A 77 15.61 5.05 1.21
CA VAL A 77 14.71 6.01 0.56
C VAL A 77 15.51 7.21 0.03
N HIS A 78 16.52 7.67 0.75
CA HIS A 78 17.40 8.76 0.31
C HIS A 78 18.28 8.33 -0.87
N GLU A 79 18.86 7.12 -0.83
CA GLU A 79 19.61 6.55 -1.96
C GLU A 79 18.76 6.45 -3.24
N ASP A 80 17.53 5.94 -3.15
CA ASP A 80 16.63 5.78 -4.32
C ASP A 80 16.27 7.15 -4.94
N ARG A 81 16.03 8.18 -4.11
CA ARG A 81 15.80 9.55 -4.58
C ARG A 81 17.02 10.13 -5.29
N GLU A 82 18.22 9.93 -4.75
CA GLU A 82 19.45 10.40 -5.39
C GLU A 82 19.71 9.68 -6.72
N TRP A 83 19.44 8.37 -6.78
CA TRP A 83 19.58 7.58 -8.01
C TRP A 83 18.59 8.02 -9.09
N ASN A 84 17.33 8.22 -8.72
CA ASN A 84 16.26 8.63 -9.65
C ASN A 84 16.41 10.09 -10.13
N GLN A 85 17.09 10.95 -9.36
CA GLN A 85 17.44 12.31 -9.79
C GLN A 85 18.68 12.36 -10.69
N ARG A 86 19.60 11.41 -10.54
CA ARG A 86 20.85 11.34 -11.31
C ARG A 86 20.68 10.62 -12.66
N PHE A 87 19.68 9.77 -12.77
CA PHE A 87 19.36 9.00 -13.98
C PHE A 87 17.84 9.02 -14.24
N PRO A 88 17.32 10.04 -14.98
CA PRO A 88 15.90 10.14 -15.30
C PRO A 88 15.45 9.14 -16.38
#